data_AF-A0A3M0YKU6-F1
#
_entry.id   AF-A0A3M0YKU6-F1
#
_cell.length_a   1.000
_cell.length_b   1.000
_cell.length_c   1.000
_cell.angle_alpha   90.00
_cell.angle_beta   90.00
_cell.angle_gamma   90.00
#
_symmetry.space_group_name_H-M   'P 1'
#
loop_
_entity.id
_entity.type
_entity.pdbx_description
1 polymer ?
#
loop_
_entity_poly.entity_id
_entity_poly.type
_entity_poly.pdbx_seq_one_letter_code
_entity_poly.pdbx_strand_id
1 'polypeptide(L)' 'VREVKGDFERGELVACVNEKGREIARGLVNYSAAEALRIKGQPSARIEAILGYVDEPELIHRDDLALL' A
#
# COMPACT_ATOMS: atom_id res chain seq x y z
N VAL A 1 -6.73 -1.56 3.02
CA VAL A 1 -6.13 -2.81 2.48
C VAL A 1 -6.58 -4.01 3.29
N ARG A 2 -6.95 -5.14 2.66
CA ARG A 2 -7.39 -6.37 3.35
C ARG A 2 -6.31 -7.45 3.42
N GLU A 3 -5.46 -7.53 2.40
CA GLU A 3 -4.38 -8.50 2.29
C GLU A 3 -3.18 -7.85 1.58
N VAL A 4 -1.98 -8.31 1.92
CA VAL A 4 -0.71 -7.94 1.26
C VAL A 4 -0.04 -9.27 0.87
N LYS A 5 0.43 -9.39 -0.37
CA LYS A 5 1.04 -10.61 -0.91
C LYS A 5 2.34 -10.28 -1.60
N GLY A 6 3.29 -11.21 -1.50
CA GLY A 6 4.62 -11.05 -2.08
C GLY A 6 5.51 -10.16 -1.21
N ASP A 7 6.62 -9.77 -1.81
CA ASP A 7 7.59 -8.86 -1.24
C ASP A 7 7.78 -7.69 -2.20
N PHE A 8 7.94 -6.49 -1.65
CA PHE A 8 8.15 -5.26 -2.42
C PHE A 8 8.70 -4.17 -1.53
N GLU A 9 9.43 -3.26 -2.13
CA GLU A 9 10.01 -2.09 -1.48
C GLU A 9 9.28 -0.80 -1.87
N ARG A 10 9.53 0.26 -1.10
CA ARG A 10 9.03 1.59 -1.43
C ARG A 10 9.47 2.01 -2.84
N GLY A 11 8.53 2.57 -3.60
CA GLY A 11 8.72 3.03 -4.97
C GLY A 11 8.54 1.95 -6.03
N GLU A 12 8.33 0.69 -5.64
CA GLU A 12 8.07 -0.38 -6.59
C GLU A 12 6.62 -0.38 -7.10
N LEU A 13 6.43 -0.86 -8.33
CA LEU A 13 5.13 -0.97 -8.98
C LEU A 13 4.40 -2.22 -8.47
N VAL A 14 3.27 -2.02 -7.80
CA VAL A 14 2.45 -3.10 -7.24
C VAL A 14 1.07 -3.17 -7.91
N ALA A 15 0.48 -4.37 -7.93
CA ALA A 15 -0.86 -4.61 -8.44
C ALA A 15 -1.91 -4.48 -7.32
N CYS A 16 -2.98 -3.73 -7.58
CA CYS A 16 -4.18 -3.68 -6.76
C CYS A 16 -5.19 -4.71 -7.26
N VAL A 17 -5.53 -5.67 -6.40
CA VAL A 17 -6.41 -6.79 -6.74
C VAL A 17 -7.68 -6.73 -5.90
N ASN A 18 -8.84 -6.94 -6.52
CA ASN A 18 -10.12 -7.00 -5.82
C ASN A 18 -10.36 -8.36 -5.14
N GLU A 19 -11.46 -8.48 -4.39
CA GLU A 19 -11.82 -9.72 -3.66
C GLU A 19 -12.01 -10.96 -4.54
N LYS A 20 -12.26 -10.77 -5.84
CA LYS A 20 -12.42 -11.85 -6.82
C LYS A 20 -11.08 -12.26 -7.47
N GLY A 21 -9.96 -11.70 -7.02
CA GLY A 21 -8.64 -11.95 -7.59
C GLY A 21 -8.39 -11.21 -8.91
N ARG A 22 -9.26 -10.28 -9.33
CA ARG A 22 -9.07 -9.50 -10.55
C ARG A 22 -8.24 -8.27 -10.25
N GLU A 23 -7.16 -8.09 -11.00
CA GLU A 23 -6.39 -6.86 -11.01
C GLU A 23 -7.26 -5.69 -11.51
N ILE A 24 -7.24 -4.57 -10.80
CA ILE A 24 -8.06 -3.39 -11.11
C ILE A 24 -7.23 -2.11 -11.30
N ALA A 25 -5.99 -2.10 -10.80
CA ALA A 25 -5.09 -0.97 -10.92
C ALA A 25 -3.64 -1.41 -10.67
N ARG A 26 -2.67 -0.60 -11.08
CA ARG A 26 -1.28 -0.67 -10.66
C ARG A 26 -0.81 0.69 -10.18
N GLY A 27 0.09 0.73 -9.20
CA GLY A 27 0.69 1.99 -8.79
C GLY A 27 1.97 1.82 -7.97
N LEU A 28 2.65 2.93 -7.74
CA LEU A 28 3.88 2.97 -6.95
C LEU A 28 3.55 2.95 -5.46
N VAL A 29 4.19 2.07 -4.70
CA VAL A 29 3.90 1.90 -3.28
C VAL A 29 4.77 2.78 -2.39
N ASN A 30 4.18 3.39 -1.37
CA ASN A 30 4.88 4.29 -0.45
C ASN A 30 5.54 3.60 0.75
N TYR A 31 5.23 2.32 0.94
CA TYR A 31 5.68 1.50 2.06
C TYR A 31 6.08 0.12 1.57
N SER A 32 7.10 -0.48 2.19
CA SER A 32 7.49 -1.87 1.91
C SER A 32 6.37 -2.86 2.25
N ALA A 33 6.48 -4.10 1.78
CA ALA A 33 5.53 -5.16 2.11
C ALA A 33 5.43 -5.39 3.63
N ALA A 34 6.57 -5.34 4.34
CA ALA A 34 6.65 -5.50 5.78
C ALA A 34 5.91 -4.37 6.54
N GLU A 35 6.06 -3.12 6.09
CA GLU A 35 5.37 -1.97 6.68
C GLU A 35 3.88 -1.99 6.35
N ALA A 36 3.53 -2.24 5.09
CA ALA A 36 2.15 -2.35 4.62
C ALA A 36 1.37 -3.41 5.41
N LEU A 37 2.00 -4.53 5.78
CA LEU A 37 1.41 -5.54 6.66
C LEU A 37 1.10 -5.01 8.07
N ARG A 38 1.98 -4.19 8.64
CA ARG A 38 1.81 -3.62 10.00
C ARG A 38 0.72 -2.55 10.06
N ILE A 39 0.59 -1.74 9.01
CA ILE A 39 -0.41 -0.64 8.95
C ILE A 39 -1.71 -1.05 8.26
N LYS A 40 -1.81 -2.30 7.78
CA LYS A 40 -2.98 -2.82 7.09
C LYS A 40 -4.26 -2.66 7.93
N GLY A 41 -5.24 -1.94 7.38
CA GLY A 41 -6.54 -1.74 8.02
C GLY A 41 -6.53 -0.69 9.14
N GLN A 42 -5.40 -0.01 9.37
CA GLN A 42 -5.30 1.09 10.31
C GLN A 42 -5.67 2.42 9.62
N PRO A 43 -6.23 3.39 10.35
CA PRO A 43 -6.38 4.75 9.83
C PRO A 43 -4.99 5.41 9.70
N SER A 44 -4.81 6.29 8.71
CA SER A 44 -3.50 6.90 8.41
C SER A 44 -2.88 7.63 9.62
N ALA A 45 -3.71 8.21 10.50
CA ALA A 45 -3.26 8.85 11.74
C ALA A 45 -2.52 7.91 12.72
N ARG A 46 -2.58 6.59 12.54
CA ARG A 46 -1.84 5.61 13.37
C ARG A 46 -0.52 5.15 12.76
N ILE A 47 -0.22 5.53 11.51
CA ILE A 47 0.99 5.05 10.82
C ILE A 47 2.25 5.44 11.60
N GLU A 48 2.38 6.71 12.00
CA GLU A 48 3.54 7.19 12.76
C GLU A 48 3.71 6.45 14.09
N ALA A 49 2.61 6.20 14.81
CA ALA A 49 2.65 5.44 16.06
C ALA A 49 3.06 3.97 15.85
N ILE A 50 2.81 3.39 14.68
CA ILE A 50 3.09 1.97 14.37
C ILE A 50 4.50 1.80 13.78
N LEU A 51 4.93 2.69 12.90
CA LEU A 51 6.19 2.59 12.16
C LEU A 51 7.31 3.47 12.74
N GLY A 52 6.96 4.47 13.56
CA GLY A 52 7.89 5.46 14.11
C GLY A 52 8.13 6.66 13.18
N TYR A 53 7.50 6.69 12.01
CA TYR A 53 7.56 7.78 11.05
C TYR A 53 6.32 7.78 10.14
N VAL A 54 6.09 8.89 9.45
CA VAL A 54 5.13 9.03 8.35
C VAL A 54 5.82 9.82 7.25
N ASP A 55 5.93 9.22 6.07
CA ASP A 55 6.32 9.94 4.85
C ASP A 55 5.06 10.41 4.11
N GLU A 56 4.14 9.47 3.82
CA GLU A 56 2.89 9.75 3.08
C GLU A 56 1.70 9.07 3.76
N PRO A 57 0.54 9.73 3.92
CA PRO A 57 -0.62 9.12 4.55
C PRO A 57 -1.30 8.03 3.69
N GLU A 58 -1.00 7.98 2.39
CA GLU A 58 -1.48 6.98 1.43
C GLU A 58 -0.51 5.81 1.25
N LEU A 59 -1.05 4.61 1.04
CA LEU A 59 -0.23 3.46 0.64
C LEU A 59 0.22 3.54 -0.82
N ILE A 60 -0.66 4.03 -1.69
CA ILE A 60 -0.40 4.36 -3.10
C ILE A 60 -1.14 5.67 -3.33
N HIS A 61 -0.42 6.71 -3.73
CA HIS A 61 -1.05 7.99 -4.06
C HIS A 61 -1.82 7.87 -5.38
N ARG A 62 -2.92 8.62 -5.54
CA ARG A 62 -3.79 8.52 -6.72
C ARG A 62 -3.09 8.95 -8.02
N ASP A 63 -2.13 9.86 -7.92
CA ASP A 63 -1.38 10.37 -9.08
C ASP A 63 -0.36 9.33 -9.57
N ASP A 64 0.03 8.40 -8.69
CA ASP A 64 0.92 7.26 -8.97
C ASP A 64 0.14 5.95 -9.19
N LEU A 65 -1.17 6.03 -9.44
CA LEU A 65 -2.09 4.90 -9.65
C LEU A 65 -2.74 4.97 -11.03
N ALA A 66 -2.66 3.90 -11.79
CA ALA A 66 -3.34 3.73 -13.08
C ALA A 66 -4.39 2.62 -13.01
N LEU A 67 -5.60 2.88 -13.51
CA LEU A 67 -6.69 1.90 -13.62
C LEU A 67 -6.54 1.04 -14.89
N LEU A 68 -7.15 -0.16 -14.85
CA LEU A 68 -7.21 -1.12 -15.96
C LEU A 68 -8.60 -1.22 -16.59
#